data_AF-A0A088EUE3-F1
#
_entry.id   AF-A0A088EUE3-F1
#
_cell.length_a   1.000
_cell.length_b   1.000
_cell.length_c   1.000
_cell.angle_alpha   90.00
_cell.angle_beta   90.00
_cell.angle_gamma   90.00
#
_symmetry.space_group_name_H-M   'P 1'
#
loop_
_entity.id
_entity.type
_entity.pdbx_description
1 polymer ?
#
loop_
_entity_poly.entity_id
_entity_poly.type
_entity_poly.pdbx_seq_one_letter_code
_entity_poly.pdbx_strand_id
1 'polypeptide(L)'
;MKTVKYLLVTIVLFFTISVTAISSVQAQCAMCSLNAENSTQNGNTQGKGLNDGILFLLAIPYLAAAGLGFLWYKKFRTSKSDKTQEKIL
;
A
#
# COMPACT_ATOMS: atom_id res chain seq x y z
N MET A 1 -6.19 -21.87 31.15
CA MET A 1 -7.02 -20.73 30.69
C MET A 1 -6.32 -19.82 29.69
N LYS A 2 -5.05 -19.43 29.90
CA LYS A 2 -4.33 -18.54 28.98
C LYS A 2 -4.14 -19.15 27.58
N THR A 3 -3.76 -20.43 27.52
CA THR A 3 -3.64 -21.20 26.27
C THR A 3 -4.95 -21.29 25.48
N VAL A 4 -6.08 -21.51 26.15
CA VAL A 4 -7.42 -21.52 25.50
C VAL A 4 -7.78 -20.13 24.99
N LYS A 5 -7.45 -19.06 25.72
CA LYS A 5 -7.66 -17.67 25.27
C LYS A 5 -6.83 -17.35 24.03
N TYR A 6 -5.55 -17.73 24.00
CA TYR A 6 -4.70 -17.55 22.83
C TYR A 6 -5.18 -18.36 21.63
N LEU A 7 -5.60 -19.61 21.86
CA LEU A 7 -6.19 -20.46 20.82
C LEU A 7 -7.44 -19.82 20.21
N LEU A 8 -8.36 -19.32 21.03
CA LEU A 8 -9.56 -18.63 20.56
C LEU A 8 -9.23 -17.37 19.77
N VAL A 9 -8.27 -16.56 20.23
CA VAL A 9 -7.83 -15.35 19.50
C VAL A 9 -7.23 -15.72 18.15
N THR A 10 -6.39 -16.76 18.08
CA THR A 10 -5.79 -17.21 16.81
C THR A 10 -6.82 -17.75 15.84
N ILE A 11 -7.84 -18.47 16.32
CA ILE A 11 -8.94 -19.00 15.50
C ILE A 11 -9.79 -17.86 14.93
N VAL A 12 -10.16 -16.89 15.78
CA VAL A 12 -10.95 -15.71 15.34
C VAL A 12 -10.17 -14.90 14.31
N LEU A 13 -8.86 -14.68 14.53
CA LEU A 13 -8.01 -13.95 13.58
C LEU A 13 -7.87 -14.69 12.24
N PHE A 14 -7.69 -16.02 12.27
CA PHE A 14 -7.61 -16.82 11.05
C PHE A 14 -8.93 -16.79 10.26
N PHE A 15 -10.06 -16.86 10.97
CA PHE A 15 -11.38 -16.79 10.35
C PHE A 15 -11.66 -15.42 9.73
N THR A 16 -11.34 -14.32 10.42
CA THR A 16 -11.55 -12.96 9.87
C THR A 16 -10.70 -12.71 8.63
N ILE A 17 -9.45 -13.19 8.60
CA ILE A 17 -8.57 -13.09 7.42
C ILE A 17 -9.08 -13.95 6.26
N SER A 18 -9.58 -15.14 6.55
CA SER A 18 -10.10 -16.06 5.51
C SER A 18 -11.38 -15.52 4.87
N VAL A 19 -12.24 -14.85 5.64
CA VAL A 19 -13.49 -14.25 5.13
C VAL A 19 -13.22 -13.00 4.28
N THR A 20 -12.19 -12.21 4.58
CA THR A 20 -11.85 -11.02 3.78
C THR A 20 -11.07 -11.37 2.50
N ALA A 21 -10.40 -12.53 2.45
CA ALA A 21 -9.62 -12.99 1.31
C ALA A 21 -10.46 -13.41 0.08
N ILE A 22 -11.79 -13.57 0.22
CA ILE A 22 -12.69 -14.03 -0.87
C ILE A 22 -13.33 -12.84 -1.63
N SER A 23 -12.95 -11.60 -1.31
CA SER A 23 -13.35 -10.48 -2.16
C SER A 23 -12.46 -10.45 -3.41
N SER A 24 -13.02 -10.88 -4.56
CA SER A 24 -12.51 -10.42 -5.85
C SER A 24 -12.27 -8.92 -5.72
N VAL A 25 -11.06 -8.46 -6.04
CA VAL A 25 -10.70 -7.04 -6.07
C VAL A 25 -11.43 -6.36 -7.24
N GLN A 26 -12.75 -6.45 -7.26
CA GLN A 26 -13.58 -5.46 -7.91
C GLN A 26 -13.57 -4.28 -6.96
N ALA A 27 -13.05 -3.15 -7.43
CA ALA A 27 -13.08 -1.90 -6.70
C ALA A 27 -14.43 -1.76 -5.99
N GLN A 28 -14.43 -1.50 -4.68
CA GLN A 28 -15.65 -1.32 -3.87
C GLN A 28 -16.54 -0.14 -4.33
N CYS A 29 -16.19 0.47 -5.46
CA CYS A 29 -17.03 1.36 -6.23
C CYS A 29 -17.13 0.81 -7.66
N ALA A 30 -18.10 -0.08 -7.91
CA ALA A 30 -18.60 -0.30 -9.28
C ALA A 30 -18.98 1.05 -9.94
N MET A 31 -19.32 2.05 -9.13
CA MET A 31 -19.60 3.44 -9.55
C MET A 31 -18.40 4.15 -10.19
N CYS A 32 -17.16 3.94 -9.72
CA CYS A 32 -15.99 4.62 -10.29
C CYS A 32 -15.65 4.08 -11.69
N SER A 33 -15.79 2.77 -11.89
CA SER A 33 -15.55 2.13 -13.20
C SER A 33 -16.70 2.40 -14.17
N LEU A 34 -17.96 2.34 -13.70
CA LEU A 34 -19.14 2.66 -14.51
C LEU A 34 -19.19 4.13 -14.93
N ASN A 35 -18.75 5.06 -14.07
CA ASN A 35 -18.65 6.47 -14.43
C ASN A 35 -17.51 6.74 -15.42
N ALA A 36 -16.38 6.01 -15.30
CA ALA A 36 -15.30 6.09 -16.26
C ALA A 36 -15.73 5.58 -17.65
N GLU A 37 -16.42 4.43 -17.70
CA GLU A 37 -16.95 3.87 -18.95
C GLU A 37 -18.07 4.75 -19.54
N ASN A 38 -19.03 5.22 -18.74
CA ASN A 38 -20.07 6.16 -19.21
C ASN A 38 -19.47 7.47 -19.75
N SER A 39 -18.40 7.97 -19.13
CA SER A 39 -17.67 9.16 -19.60
C SER A 39 -16.92 8.94 -20.91
N THR A 40 -16.92 7.72 -21.45
CA THR A 40 -16.36 7.39 -22.77
C THR A 40 -17.38 6.95 -23.82
N GLN A 41 -18.65 6.80 -23.42
CA GLN A 41 -19.74 6.58 -24.38
C GLN A 41 -19.97 7.85 -25.22
N ASN A 42 -20.47 7.69 -26.45
CA ASN A 42 -20.66 8.77 -27.43
C ASN A 42 -19.39 9.49 -27.91
N GLY A 43 -18.23 8.82 -27.89
CA GLY A 43 -16.97 9.38 -28.42
C GLY A 43 -16.24 10.34 -27.49
N ASN A 44 -16.71 10.47 -26.25
CA ASN A 44 -15.99 11.20 -25.21
C ASN A 44 -14.73 10.41 -24.79
N THR A 45 -13.60 11.08 -24.56
CA THR A 45 -12.33 10.43 -24.18
C THR A 45 -11.92 10.78 -22.75
N GLN A 46 -12.73 11.56 -22.03
CA GLN A 46 -12.40 12.11 -20.72
C GLN A 46 -12.26 11.03 -19.62
N GLY A 47 -12.89 9.86 -19.80
CA GLY A 47 -12.73 8.71 -18.90
C GLY A 47 -11.53 7.79 -19.19
N LYS A 48 -10.81 7.99 -20.31
CA LYS A 48 -9.64 7.16 -20.64
C LYS A 48 -8.49 7.49 -19.69
N GLY A 49 -7.93 6.46 -19.05
CA GLY A 49 -6.76 6.59 -18.15
C GLY A 49 -7.09 6.91 -16.68
N LEU A 50 -8.37 6.95 -16.29
CA LEU A 50 -8.75 7.18 -14.88
C LEU A 50 -8.21 6.08 -13.95
N ASN A 51 -8.24 4.82 -14.39
CA ASN A 51 -7.69 3.69 -13.63
C ASN A 51 -6.18 3.81 -13.42
N ASP A 52 -5.46 4.28 -14.44
CA ASP A 52 -4.01 4.54 -14.35
C ASP A 52 -3.73 5.68 -13.36
N GLY A 53 -4.58 6.71 -13.33
CA GLY A 53 -4.52 7.78 -12.35
C GLY A 53 -4.73 7.31 -10.91
N ILE A 54 -5.69 6.40 -10.68
CA ILE A 54 -5.93 5.81 -9.35
C ILE A 54 -4.72 4.99 -8.90
N LEU A 55 -4.17 4.14 -9.78
CA LEU A 55 -2.97 3.36 -9.48
C LEU A 55 -1.75 4.26 -9.21
N PHE A 56 -1.61 5.35 -9.95
CA PHE A 56 -0.56 6.34 -9.73
C PHE A 56 -0.68 7.01 -8.36
N LEU A 57 -1.88 7.49 -8.00
CA LEU A 57 -2.13 8.11 -6.69
C LEU A 57 -1.94 7.14 -5.54
N LEU A 58 -2.31 5.87 -5.72
CA LEU A 58 -2.10 4.81 -4.72
C LEU A 58 -0.62 4.50 -4.54
N ALA A 59 0.20 4.55 -5.60
CA ALA A 59 1.63 4.24 -5.52
C ALA A 59 2.45 5.30 -4.75
N ILE A 60 2.06 6.57 -4.82
CA ILE A 60 2.76 7.70 -4.18
C ILE A 60 3.05 7.49 -2.68
N PRO A 61 2.07 7.19 -1.80
CA PRO A 61 2.32 7.04 -0.37
C PRO A 61 3.30 5.89 -0.05
N TYR A 62 3.27 4.80 -0.82
CA TYR A 62 4.20 3.69 -0.62
C TYR A 62 5.62 4.04 -1.05
N LEU A 63 5.78 4.72 -2.19
CA LEU A 63 7.08 5.21 -2.65
C LEU A 63 7.66 6.24 -1.69
N ALA A 64 6.83 7.15 -1.17
CA ALA A 64 7.24 8.13 -0.17
C ALA A 64 7.70 7.44 1.13
N ALA A 65 6.93 6.46 1.63
CA ALA A 65 7.29 5.70 2.81
C ALA A 65 8.58 4.89 2.62
N ALA A 66 8.75 4.24 1.46
CA ALA A 66 9.96 3.52 1.11
C ALA A 66 11.18 4.45 1.03
N GLY A 67 11.03 5.62 0.41
CA GLY A 67 12.08 6.64 0.32
C GLY A 67 12.49 7.17 1.70
N LEU A 68 11.53 7.57 2.53
CA LEU A 68 11.79 8.02 3.90
C LEU A 68 12.42 6.92 4.75
N GLY A 69 11.92 5.69 4.64
CA GLY A 69 12.47 4.52 5.32
C GLY A 69 13.91 4.22 4.91
N PHE A 70 14.22 4.30 3.61
CA PHE A 70 15.57 4.12 3.08
C PHE A 70 16.53 5.21 3.56
N LEU A 71 16.12 6.49 3.50
CA LEU A 71 16.93 7.60 3.99
C LEU A 71 17.19 7.49 5.50
N TRP A 72 16.16 7.12 6.27
CA TRP A 72 16.30 6.86 7.70
C TRP A 72 17.27 5.71 7.96
N TYR A 73 17.11 4.58 7.27
CA TYR A 73 18.01 3.43 7.39
C TYR A 73 19.47 3.79 7.05
N LYS A 74 19.71 4.51 5.96
CA LYS A 74 21.05 4.97 5.57
C LYS A 74 21.67 5.89 6.61
N LYS A 75 20.89 6.85 7.14
CA LYS A 75 21.33 7.83 8.14
C LYS A 75 21.65 7.19 9.49
N PHE A 76 20.81 6.27 9.96
CA PHE A 76 20.93 5.68 11.30
C PHE A 76 21.71 4.37 11.34
N ARG A 77 21.93 3.72 10.19
CA ARG A 77 22.68 2.45 10.10
C ARG A 77 24.03 2.55 9.38
N THR A 78 24.51 3.78 9.13
CA THR A 78 25.94 4.02 8.90
C THR A 78 26.70 3.73 10.20
N SER A 79 27.13 2.48 10.35
CA SER A 79 28.12 2.08 11.35
C SER A 79 29.44 2.75 11.01
N LYS A 80 29.80 3.78 11.79
CA LYS A 80 31.16 4.23 12.16
C LYS A 80 32.25 4.50 11.09
N SER A 81 32.10 4.12 9.83
CA SER A 81 33.19 4.23 8.84
C SER A 81 33.34 5.64 8.26
N ASP A 82 32.26 6.43 8.22
CA ASP A 82 32.28 7.78 7.62
C ASP A 82 32.65 8.88 8.64
N LYS A 83 32.43 8.63 9.94
CA LYS A 83 32.85 9.56 11.02
C LYS A 83 34.36 9.59 11.27
N THR A 84 35.11 8.68 10.66
CA THR A 84 36.58 8.67 10.71
C THR A 84 37.19 9.64 9.69
N GLN A 85 36.52 9.96 8.59
CA GLN A 85 37.06 10.81 7.53
C GLN A 85 36.95 12.32 7.88
N GLU A 86 35.88 12.75 8.54
CA GLU A 86 35.71 14.14 9.04
C GLU A 86 36.62 14.48 10.24
N LYS A 87 37.10 13.48 10.99
CA LYS A 87 37.99 13.68 12.15
C LYS A 87 39.49 13.67 11.78
N ILE A 88 39.82 13.36 10.51
CA ILE A 88 41.20 13.28 10.00
C ILE A 88 41.55 14.51 9.14
N LEU A 89 40.60 15.40 8.84
CA LEU A 89 40.85 16.73 8.25
C LEU A 89 40.84 17.84 9.31
#